data_AF-A0A7S2JEL6-F1
#
_entry.id   AF-A0A7S2JEL6-F1
#
_cell.length_a   1.000
_cell.length_b   1.000
_cell.length_c   1.000
_cell.angle_alpha   90.00
_cell.angle_beta   90.00
_cell.angle_gamma   90.00
#
_symmetry.space_group_name_H-M   'P 1'
#
loop_
_entity.id
_entity.type
_entity.pdbx_description
1 polymer ?
#
loop_
_entity_poly.entity_id
_entity_poly.type
_entity_poly.pdbx_seq_one_letter_code
_entity_poly.pdbx_strand_id
1 'polypeptide(L)'
;GCFNPAVALAVDISSIGMGFGWCLVYAAFEALGAALAVGAFWALRPEEREGTDAPGEYSDRSKLIAEAIGTFMLVLTAGMNVLTESKAAAFSIASCLMVMIYAVGDISGGHFNPAVTIAIFSSGRNKIDSKTAGLYIGVQLAAGLAGALTYAAIMGGVTFPIGPGRGFGWAGVSAAELAYTFVLTFVVLCVATTQAAPAAELTGFIIGMCVT
;
A
#
# COMPACT_ATOMS: atom_id res chain seq x y z
N GLY A 1 -13.35 -7.06 8.92
CA GLY A 1 -13.15 -8.50 9.15
C GLY A 1 -12.60 -8.71 10.55
N CYS A 2 -12.63 -9.94 11.07
CA CYS A 2 -12.06 -10.26 12.38
C CYS A 2 -10.53 -10.18 12.37
N PHE A 3 -9.90 -10.70 11.30
CA PHE A 3 -8.45 -10.69 11.06
C PHE A 3 -7.62 -11.21 12.24
N ASN A 4 -8.24 -12.08 13.05
CA ASN A 4 -7.71 -12.58 14.31
C ASN A 4 -8.59 -13.76 14.78
N PRO A 5 -8.05 -14.98 14.89
CA PRO A 5 -8.82 -16.17 15.29
C PRO A 5 -9.50 -16.03 16.66
N ALA A 6 -8.87 -15.32 17.60
CA ALA A 6 -9.45 -15.07 18.92
C ALA A 6 -10.65 -14.13 18.84
N VAL A 7 -10.59 -13.10 17.98
CA VAL A 7 -11.72 -12.20 17.73
C VAL A 7 -12.84 -12.95 17.03
N ALA A 8 -12.52 -13.76 16.00
CA ALA A 8 -13.50 -14.57 15.30
C ALA A 8 -14.23 -15.53 16.24
N LEU A 9 -13.50 -16.23 17.11
CA LEU A 9 -14.07 -17.12 18.13
C LEU A 9 -14.94 -16.37 19.13
N ALA A 10 -14.46 -15.24 19.67
CA ALA A 10 -15.21 -14.46 20.66
C ALA A 10 -16.53 -13.94 20.08
N VAL A 11 -16.51 -13.42 18.85
CA VAL A 11 -17.71 -12.95 18.14
C VAL A 11 -18.69 -14.10 17.93
N ASP A 12 -18.22 -15.23 17.39
CA ASP A 12 -19.07 -16.39 17.06
C ASP A 12 -19.71 -17.02 18.32
N ILE A 13 -18.96 -17.12 19.42
CA ILE A 13 -19.51 -17.57 20.72
C ILE A 13 -20.54 -16.56 21.26
N SER A 14 -20.23 -15.26 21.20
CA SER A 14 -21.15 -14.23 21.70
C SER A 14 -22.46 -14.18 20.91
N SER A 15 -22.44 -14.60 19.64
CA SER A 15 -23.60 -14.67 18.75
C SER A 15 -24.21 -16.07 18.61
N ILE A 16 -23.91 -17.01 19.52
CA ILE A 16 -24.29 -18.43 19.38
C ILE A 16 -25.79 -18.66 19.10
N GLY A 17 -26.66 -17.78 19.61
CA GLY A 17 -28.11 -17.83 19.35
C GLY A 17 -28.54 -17.45 17.93
N MET A 18 -27.66 -16.87 17.12
CA MET A 18 -27.88 -16.47 15.72
C MET A 18 -27.16 -17.39 14.72
N GLY A 19 -26.22 -18.22 15.19
CA GLY A 19 -25.39 -19.10 14.40
C GLY A 19 -24.05 -19.36 15.08
N PHE A 20 -23.40 -20.49 14.75
CA PHE A 20 -22.13 -20.89 15.34
C PHE A 20 -21.31 -21.77 14.40
N GLY A 21 -19.98 -21.74 14.54
CA GLY A 21 -19.04 -22.58 13.82
C GLY A 21 -18.30 -21.85 12.69
N TRP A 22 -18.71 -20.61 12.38
CA TRP A 22 -18.03 -19.78 11.37
C TRP A 22 -16.62 -19.37 11.81
N CYS A 23 -16.35 -19.33 13.12
CA CYS A 23 -15.01 -19.02 13.63
C CYS A 23 -13.93 -19.98 13.11
N LEU A 24 -14.27 -21.25 12.85
CA LEU A 24 -13.33 -22.24 12.31
C LEU A 24 -12.92 -21.91 10.87
N VAL A 25 -13.89 -21.48 10.06
CA VAL A 25 -13.62 -21.06 8.68
C VAL A 25 -12.77 -19.80 8.67
N TYR A 26 -13.10 -18.82 9.53
CA TYR A 26 -12.31 -17.59 9.68
C TYR A 26 -10.87 -17.92 10.11
N ALA A 27 -10.71 -18.73 11.16
CA ALA A 27 -9.40 -19.12 11.67
C ALA A 27 -8.54 -19.83 10.60
N ALA A 28 -9.15 -20.66 9.74
CA ALA A 28 -8.43 -21.32 8.65
C ALA A 28 -7.89 -20.31 7.62
N PHE A 29 -8.71 -19.35 7.19
CA PHE A 29 -8.26 -18.30 6.26
C PHE A 29 -7.27 -17.33 6.90
N GLU A 30 -7.43 -17.01 8.18
CA GLU A 30 -6.48 -16.18 8.94
C GLU A 30 -5.13 -16.87 9.08
N ALA A 31 -5.10 -18.19 9.32
CA ALA A 31 -3.88 -18.99 9.32
C ALA A 31 -3.22 -19.06 7.93
N LEU A 32 -4.01 -19.19 6.86
CA LEU A 32 -3.51 -19.09 5.49
C LEU A 32 -2.89 -17.72 5.21
N GLY A 33 -3.54 -16.64 5.66
CA GLY A 33 -3.01 -15.28 5.58
C GLY A 33 -1.66 -15.14 6.30
N ALA A 34 -1.52 -15.72 7.49
CA ALA A 34 -0.26 -15.75 8.22
C ALA A 34 0.85 -16.50 7.45
N ALA A 35 0.54 -17.65 6.85
CA ALA A 35 1.49 -18.40 6.02
C ALA A 35 1.93 -17.62 4.77
N LEU A 36 0.99 -16.92 4.10
CA LEU A 36 1.30 -16.03 2.99
C LEU A 36 2.20 -14.88 3.41
N ALA A 37 1.96 -14.28 4.58
CA ALA A 37 2.80 -13.22 5.13
C ALA A 37 4.24 -13.69 5.36
N VAL A 38 4.44 -14.90 5.90
CA VAL A 38 5.77 -15.51 6.06
C VAL A 38 6.44 -15.71 4.71
N GLY A 39 5.70 -16.22 3.71
CA GLY A 39 6.22 -16.38 2.35
C GLY A 39 6.66 -15.05 1.72
N ALA A 40 5.85 -14.00 1.88
CA ALA A 40 6.16 -12.65 1.39
C ALA A 40 7.37 -12.06 2.11
N PHE A 41 7.45 -12.19 3.44
CA PHE A 41 8.59 -11.74 4.24
C PHE A 41 9.89 -12.36 3.72
N TRP A 42 9.91 -13.67 3.50
CA TRP A 42 11.11 -14.34 3.00
C TRP A 42 11.45 -14.03 1.54
N ALA A 43 10.46 -13.67 0.72
CA ALA A 43 10.69 -13.24 -0.64
C ALA A 43 11.27 -11.82 -0.70
N LEU A 44 10.89 -10.97 0.27
CA LEU A 44 11.42 -9.62 0.46
C LEU A 44 12.81 -9.63 1.07
N ARG A 45 13.02 -10.45 2.11
CA ARG A 45 14.23 -10.51 2.93
C ARG A 45 14.84 -11.91 2.95
N PRO A 46 15.33 -12.43 1.81
CA PRO A 46 15.96 -13.75 1.77
C PRO A 46 17.22 -13.84 2.66
N GLU A 47 17.94 -12.74 2.83
CA GLU A 47 19.15 -12.63 3.66
C GLU A 47 18.92 -12.87 5.15
N GLU A 48 17.78 -12.45 5.69
CA GLU A 48 17.41 -12.67 7.10
C GLU A 48 17.23 -14.17 7.45
N ARG A 49 17.19 -15.06 6.44
CA ARG A 49 17.10 -16.52 6.67
C ARG A 49 18.38 -17.10 7.25
N GLU A 50 19.52 -16.51 6.92
CA GLU A 50 20.83 -17.07 7.24
C GLU A 50 21.40 -16.49 8.56
N GLY A 51 20.62 -15.65 9.26
CA GLY A 51 21.06 -14.99 10.50
C GLY A 51 22.20 -14.00 10.28
N THR A 52 22.31 -13.45 9.06
CA THR A 52 23.29 -12.42 8.70
C THR A 52 22.78 -11.05 9.09
N ASP A 53 23.70 -10.09 9.31
CA ASP A 53 23.34 -8.69 9.53
C ASP A 53 22.46 -8.13 8.40
N ALA A 54 21.67 -7.09 8.72
CA ALA A 54 20.84 -6.40 7.75
C ALA A 54 21.68 -5.93 6.54
N PRO A 55 21.19 -6.13 5.30
CA PRO A 55 21.98 -5.84 4.12
C PRO A 55 22.19 -4.33 3.97
N GLY A 56 23.38 -3.93 3.53
CA GLY A 56 23.64 -2.54 3.15
C GLY A 56 22.86 -2.09 1.90
N GLU A 57 22.48 -3.05 1.04
CA GLU A 57 21.61 -2.82 -0.12
C GLU A 57 20.78 -4.07 -0.43
N TYR A 58 19.48 -3.90 -0.65
CA TYR A 58 18.58 -4.97 -1.07
C TYR A 58 18.66 -5.26 -2.56
N SER A 59 18.40 -6.51 -2.94
CA SER A 59 18.36 -6.93 -4.34
C SER A 59 17.22 -6.23 -5.13
N ASP A 60 17.41 -6.06 -6.45
CA ASP A 60 16.36 -5.54 -7.34
C ASP A 60 15.05 -6.35 -7.24
N ARG A 61 15.17 -7.67 -7.03
CA ARG A 61 14.00 -8.54 -6.84
C ARG A 61 13.23 -8.15 -5.58
N SER A 62 13.91 -7.98 -4.45
CA SER A 62 13.31 -7.56 -3.18
C SER A 62 12.63 -6.20 -3.31
N LYS A 63 13.32 -5.24 -3.94
CA LYS A 63 12.81 -3.90 -4.26
C LYS A 63 11.50 -3.96 -5.06
N LEU A 64 11.46 -4.76 -6.13
CA LEU A 64 10.26 -4.91 -6.96
C LEU A 64 9.10 -5.60 -6.24
N ILE A 65 9.38 -6.59 -5.39
CA ILE A 65 8.35 -7.26 -4.58
C ILE A 65 7.77 -6.27 -3.54
N ALA A 66 8.61 -5.45 -2.91
CA ALA A 66 8.18 -4.42 -1.97
C ALA A 66 7.24 -3.41 -2.66
N GLU A 67 7.64 -2.90 -3.83
CA GLU A 67 6.80 -2.00 -4.65
C GLU A 67 5.47 -2.65 -5.03
N ALA A 68 5.49 -3.93 -5.43
CA ALA A 68 4.28 -4.67 -5.77
C ALA A 68 3.32 -4.79 -4.58
N ILE A 69 3.81 -5.20 -3.40
CA ILE A 69 2.98 -5.38 -2.21
C ILE A 69 2.41 -4.04 -1.75
N GLY A 70 3.22 -2.98 -1.72
CA GLY A 70 2.77 -1.65 -1.30
C GLY A 70 1.70 -1.07 -2.21
N THR A 71 1.90 -1.12 -3.53
CA THR A 71 0.89 -0.62 -4.48
C THR A 71 -0.38 -1.49 -4.49
N PHE A 72 -0.23 -2.82 -4.41
CA PHE A 72 -1.37 -3.73 -4.30
C PHE A 72 -2.26 -3.37 -3.10
N MET A 73 -1.65 -3.22 -1.91
CA MET A 73 -2.37 -2.88 -0.69
C MET A 73 -3.03 -1.49 -0.76
N LEU A 74 -2.34 -0.51 -1.36
CA LEU A 74 -2.88 0.83 -1.54
C LEU A 74 -4.13 0.83 -2.43
N VAL A 75 -4.08 0.17 -3.59
CA VAL A 75 -5.21 0.11 -4.52
C VAL A 75 -6.36 -0.73 -3.96
N LEU A 76 -6.06 -1.87 -3.34
CA LEU A 76 -7.05 -2.69 -2.65
C LEU A 76 -7.77 -1.87 -1.57
N THR A 77 -7.02 -1.14 -0.73
CA THR A 77 -7.58 -0.29 0.33
C THR A 77 -8.44 0.83 -0.25
N ALA A 78 -7.96 1.54 -1.26
CA ALA A 78 -8.72 2.62 -1.90
C ALA A 78 -10.03 2.12 -2.51
N GLY A 79 -9.97 1.03 -3.29
CA GLY A 79 -11.15 0.45 -3.92
C GLY A 79 -12.18 -0.07 -2.92
N MET A 80 -11.74 -0.76 -1.86
CA MET A 80 -12.62 -1.20 -0.78
C MET A 80 -13.28 -0.01 -0.09
N ASN A 81 -12.54 1.06 0.24
CA ASN A 81 -13.11 2.24 0.89
C ASN A 81 -14.19 2.94 0.04
N VAL A 82 -14.00 2.99 -1.28
CA VAL A 82 -15.01 3.54 -2.20
C VAL A 82 -16.25 2.65 -2.22
N LEU A 83 -16.08 1.34 -2.41
CA LEU A 83 -17.19 0.40 -2.55
C LEU A 83 -17.97 0.15 -1.25
N THR A 84 -17.33 0.30 -0.09
CA THR A 84 -18.01 0.21 1.21
C THR A 84 -18.49 1.57 1.74
N GLU A 85 -18.38 2.64 0.94
CA GLU A 85 -18.77 4.01 1.32
C GLU A 85 -18.17 4.45 2.66
N SER A 86 -16.88 4.17 2.87
CA SER A 86 -16.18 4.45 4.12
C SER A 86 -16.15 5.95 4.42
N LYS A 87 -16.64 6.35 5.60
CA LYS A 87 -16.58 7.75 6.08
C LYS A 87 -15.16 8.23 6.40
N ALA A 88 -14.20 7.31 6.48
CA ALA A 88 -12.81 7.59 6.80
C ALA A 88 -11.87 7.21 5.64
N ALA A 89 -12.35 7.22 4.40
CA ALA A 89 -11.61 6.76 3.22
C ALA A 89 -10.22 7.40 3.11
N ALA A 90 -10.13 8.73 3.19
CA ALA A 90 -8.85 9.44 3.09
C ALA A 90 -7.86 8.99 4.18
N PHE A 91 -8.30 8.94 5.44
CA PHE A 91 -7.47 8.47 6.56
C PHE A 91 -7.08 6.99 6.45
N SER A 92 -7.98 6.13 5.98
CA SER A 92 -7.70 4.71 5.76
C SER A 92 -6.64 4.50 4.68
N ILE A 93 -6.73 5.23 3.56
CA ILE A 93 -5.78 5.15 2.45
C ILE A 93 -4.41 5.72 2.89
N ALA A 94 -4.41 6.88 3.54
CA ALA A 94 -3.20 7.48 4.11
C ALA A 94 -2.50 6.56 5.12
N SER A 95 -3.28 5.92 6.00
CA SER A 95 -2.76 4.97 6.99
C SER A 95 -2.16 3.73 6.33
N CYS A 96 -2.79 3.20 5.27
CA CYS A 96 -2.24 2.09 4.49
C CYS A 96 -0.90 2.48 3.86
N LEU A 97 -0.83 3.66 3.21
CA LEU A 97 0.42 4.16 2.63
C LEU A 97 1.52 4.28 3.69
N MET A 98 1.22 4.92 4.82
CA MET A 98 2.14 5.07 5.95
C MET A 98 2.66 3.72 6.45
N VAL A 99 1.77 2.76 6.72
CA VAL A 99 2.15 1.43 7.22
C VAL A 99 3.02 0.70 6.22
N MET A 100 2.70 0.76 4.92
CA MET A 100 3.52 0.12 3.89
C MET A 100 4.91 0.76 3.76
N ILE A 101 5.01 2.09 3.89
CA ILE A 101 6.32 2.77 3.92
C ILE A 101 7.14 2.30 5.11
N TYR A 102 6.55 2.19 6.31
CA TYR A 102 7.28 1.70 7.48
C TYR A 102 7.60 0.21 7.45
N ALA A 103 6.79 -0.60 6.76
CA ALA A 103 6.99 -2.05 6.70
C ALA A 103 8.07 -2.47 5.68
N VAL A 104 8.10 -1.84 4.51
CA VAL A 104 8.97 -2.27 3.39
C VAL A 104 9.66 -1.10 2.65
N GLY A 105 9.49 0.14 3.11
CA GLY A 105 10.11 1.31 2.50
C GLY A 105 11.63 1.34 2.64
N ASP A 106 12.20 0.66 3.65
CA ASP A 106 13.65 0.44 3.77
C ASP A 106 14.21 -0.41 2.63
N ILE A 107 13.38 -1.27 2.02
CA ILE A 107 13.77 -2.15 0.92
C ILE A 107 13.79 -1.39 -0.41
N SER A 108 12.67 -0.74 -0.77
CA SER A 108 12.49 -0.15 -2.10
C SER A 108 12.57 1.38 -2.16
N GLY A 109 12.55 2.05 -1.02
CA GLY A 109 12.27 3.49 -0.91
C GLY A 109 10.78 3.83 -0.79
N GLY A 110 9.89 2.82 -0.87
CA GLY A 110 8.46 2.97 -0.64
C GLY A 110 7.74 3.91 -1.61
N HIS A 111 8.02 3.81 -2.91
CA HIS A 111 7.45 4.73 -3.90
C HIS A 111 5.95 4.48 -4.09
N PHE A 112 5.57 3.21 -4.31
CA PHE A 112 4.23 2.67 -4.50
C PHE A 112 3.34 3.40 -5.50
N ASN A 113 3.91 4.29 -6.30
CA ASN A 113 3.22 5.24 -7.16
C ASN A 113 4.14 5.65 -8.32
N PRO A 114 3.68 5.52 -9.59
CA PRO A 114 4.46 5.94 -10.75
C PRO A 114 4.85 7.42 -10.72
N ALA A 115 3.97 8.32 -10.27
CA ALA A 115 4.26 9.76 -10.19
C ALA A 115 5.35 10.06 -9.15
N VAL A 116 5.37 9.34 -8.04
CA VAL A 116 6.45 9.44 -7.03
C VAL A 116 7.77 8.94 -7.61
N THR A 117 7.74 7.81 -8.31
CA THR A 117 8.93 7.26 -8.99
C THR A 117 9.49 8.23 -10.03
N ILE A 118 8.61 8.82 -10.84
CA ILE A 118 8.98 9.84 -11.83
C ILE A 118 9.58 11.05 -11.14
N ALA A 119 8.96 11.58 -10.08
CA ALA A 119 9.44 12.76 -9.37
C ALA A 119 10.83 12.54 -8.75
N ILE A 120 11.06 11.39 -8.11
CA ILE A 120 12.36 11.03 -7.54
C ILE A 120 13.42 10.89 -8.64
N PHE A 121 13.10 10.20 -9.73
CA PHE A 121 14.00 10.05 -10.88
C PHE A 121 14.34 11.40 -11.51
N SER A 122 13.33 12.22 -11.82
CA SER A 122 13.50 13.52 -12.48
C SER A 122 14.13 14.59 -11.58
N SER A 123 14.21 14.36 -10.27
CA SER A 123 14.91 15.27 -9.34
C SER A 123 16.41 15.36 -9.60
N GLY A 124 16.99 14.41 -10.35
CA GLY A 124 18.42 14.40 -10.69
C GLY A 124 19.35 14.11 -9.50
N ARG A 125 18.80 13.63 -8.38
CA ARG A 125 19.55 13.39 -7.13
C ARG A 125 20.18 11.99 -7.03
N ASN A 126 20.19 11.23 -8.13
CA ASN A 126 20.74 9.87 -8.22
C ASN A 126 20.20 8.93 -7.11
N LYS A 127 18.91 9.04 -6.79
CA LYS A 127 18.24 8.18 -5.80
C LYS A 127 17.73 6.86 -6.38
N ILE A 128 17.57 6.81 -7.70
CA ILE A 128 17.14 5.64 -8.45
C ILE A 128 17.69 5.76 -9.88
N ASP A 129 18.15 4.66 -10.47
CA ASP A 129 18.57 4.62 -11.87
C ASP A 129 17.37 4.47 -12.82
N SER A 130 17.57 4.76 -14.10
CA SER A 130 16.49 4.75 -15.10
C SER A 130 15.87 3.38 -15.32
N LYS A 131 16.65 2.30 -15.24
CA LYS A 131 16.15 0.93 -15.42
C LYS A 131 15.26 0.56 -14.25
N THR A 132 15.73 0.77 -13.02
CA THR A 132 14.94 0.48 -11.81
C THR A 132 13.67 1.33 -11.74
N ALA A 133 13.75 2.62 -12.09
CA ALA A 133 12.57 3.48 -12.19
C ALA A 133 11.52 2.95 -13.18
N GLY A 134 11.96 2.50 -14.35
CA GLY A 134 11.07 1.88 -15.34
C GLY A 134 10.43 0.59 -14.84
N LEU A 135 11.19 -0.26 -14.14
CA LEU A 135 10.69 -1.50 -13.56
C LEU A 135 9.70 -1.24 -12.41
N TYR A 136 9.96 -0.24 -11.57
CA TYR A 136 9.05 0.21 -10.52
C TYR A 136 7.70 0.61 -11.09
N ILE A 137 7.69 1.47 -12.12
CA ILE A 137 6.45 1.89 -12.78
C ILE A 137 5.69 0.68 -13.33
N GLY A 138 6.39 -0.22 -14.03
CA GLY A 138 5.79 -1.44 -14.58
C GLY A 138 5.16 -2.33 -13.51
N VAL A 139 5.87 -2.59 -12.40
CA VAL A 139 5.37 -3.45 -11.32
C VAL A 139 4.23 -2.79 -10.54
N GLN A 140 4.31 -1.48 -10.29
CA GLN A 140 3.25 -0.70 -9.62
C GLN A 140 1.95 -0.75 -10.43
N LEU A 141 2.01 -0.60 -11.75
CA LEU A 141 0.82 -0.71 -12.62
C LEU A 141 0.21 -2.11 -12.60
N ALA A 142 1.04 -3.16 -12.69
CA ALA A 142 0.59 -4.55 -12.62
C ALA A 142 -0.02 -4.88 -11.25
N ALA A 143 0.62 -4.46 -10.16
CA ALA A 143 0.13 -4.64 -8.80
C ALA A 143 -1.16 -3.85 -8.52
N GLY A 144 -1.27 -2.64 -9.06
CA GLY A 144 -2.49 -1.85 -8.98
C GLY A 144 -3.67 -2.53 -9.67
N LEU A 145 -3.45 -3.09 -10.87
CA LEU A 145 -4.46 -3.90 -11.55
C LEU A 145 -4.85 -5.13 -10.72
N ALA A 146 -3.88 -5.84 -10.14
CA ALA A 146 -4.15 -6.99 -9.28
C ALA A 146 -4.95 -6.60 -8.02
N GLY A 147 -4.63 -5.48 -7.39
CA GLY A 147 -5.39 -4.92 -6.27
C GLY A 147 -6.82 -4.57 -6.66
N ALA A 148 -6.99 -4.02 -7.88
CA ALA A 148 -8.30 -3.67 -8.40
C ALA A 148 -9.20 -4.89 -8.66
N LEU A 149 -8.63 -5.92 -9.31
CA LEU A 149 -9.30 -7.19 -9.52
C LEU A 149 -9.63 -7.89 -8.21
N THR A 150 -8.79 -7.73 -7.19
CA THR A 150 -9.01 -8.32 -5.87
C THR A 150 -10.17 -7.66 -5.13
N TYR A 151 -10.25 -6.32 -5.06
CA TYR A 151 -11.43 -5.68 -4.46
C TYR A 151 -12.71 -6.02 -5.23
N ALA A 152 -12.63 -6.11 -6.57
CA ALA A 152 -13.78 -6.46 -7.40
C ALA A 152 -14.26 -7.89 -7.07
N ALA A 153 -13.34 -8.85 -6.95
CA ALA A 153 -13.66 -10.22 -6.57
C ALA A 153 -14.27 -10.30 -5.16
N ILE A 154 -13.71 -9.58 -4.18
CA ILE A 154 -14.24 -9.51 -2.81
C ILE A 154 -15.68 -8.95 -2.81
N MET A 155 -15.95 -7.95 -3.65
CA MET A 155 -17.24 -7.28 -3.76
C MET A 155 -18.18 -7.95 -4.78
N GLY A 156 -17.94 -9.21 -5.16
CA GLY A 156 -18.85 -9.96 -6.03
C GLY A 156 -18.93 -9.44 -7.47
N GLY A 157 -17.85 -8.85 -7.97
CA GLY A 157 -17.75 -8.27 -9.31
C GLY A 157 -18.14 -6.79 -9.40
N VAL A 158 -18.56 -6.16 -8.30
CA VAL A 158 -18.91 -4.74 -8.27
C VAL A 158 -17.67 -3.87 -8.40
N THR A 159 -17.72 -2.88 -9.29
CA THR A 159 -16.66 -1.89 -9.55
C THR A 159 -17.26 -0.50 -9.75
N PHE A 160 -16.40 0.52 -9.87
CA PHE A 160 -16.79 1.91 -10.08
C PHE A 160 -15.97 2.55 -11.20
N PRO A 161 -16.57 3.40 -12.06
CA PRO A 161 -15.84 4.10 -13.11
C PRO A 161 -15.05 5.29 -12.55
N ILE A 162 -13.87 5.55 -13.13
CA ILE A 162 -13.17 6.82 -12.94
C ILE A 162 -13.82 7.90 -13.80
N GLY A 163 -14.05 9.07 -13.21
CA GLY A 163 -14.56 10.25 -13.90
C GLY A 163 -14.99 11.33 -12.90
N PRO A 164 -15.44 12.50 -13.39
CA PRO A 164 -15.96 13.54 -12.53
C PRO A 164 -17.15 13.06 -11.71
N GLY A 165 -17.06 13.25 -10.39
CA GLY A 165 -18.17 12.98 -9.48
C GLY A 165 -19.37 13.90 -9.73
N ARG A 166 -20.51 13.56 -9.12
CA ARG A 166 -21.74 14.35 -9.27
C ARG A 166 -21.51 15.80 -8.86
N GLY A 167 -21.78 16.74 -9.76
CA GLY A 167 -21.62 18.18 -9.53
C GLY A 167 -20.23 18.73 -9.84
N PHE A 168 -19.29 17.91 -10.32
CA PHE A 168 -17.95 18.32 -10.72
C PHE A 168 -17.71 18.10 -12.21
N GLY A 169 -16.93 18.99 -12.82
CA GLY A 169 -16.43 18.85 -14.19
C GLY A 169 -14.93 18.57 -14.22
N TRP A 170 -14.40 18.25 -15.40
CA TRP A 170 -12.99 17.94 -15.60
C TRP A 170 -12.03 19.02 -15.11
N ALA A 171 -12.40 20.30 -15.20
CA ALA A 171 -11.56 21.39 -14.68
C ALA A 171 -11.28 21.23 -13.17
N GLY A 172 -12.31 20.90 -12.37
CA GLY A 172 -12.17 20.71 -10.92
C GLY A 172 -11.40 19.44 -10.58
N VAL A 173 -11.70 18.34 -11.27
CA VAL A 173 -11.00 17.06 -11.07
C VAL A 173 -9.52 17.19 -11.42
N SER A 174 -9.19 17.74 -12.59
CA SER A 174 -7.79 17.92 -13.01
C SER A 174 -7.02 18.86 -12.09
N ALA A 175 -7.66 19.91 -11.56
CA ALA A 175 -7.04 20.79 -10.58
C ALA A 175 -6.74 20.05 -9.26
N ALA A 176 -7.67 19.21 -8.79
CA ALA A 176 -7.47 18.39 -7.59
C ALA A 176 -6.36 17.36 -7.79
N GLU A 177 -6.39 16.60 -8.89
CA GLU A 177 -5.36 15.60 -9.24
C GLU A 177 -3.96 16.25 -9.31
N LEU A 178 -3.85 17.42 -9.94
CA LEU A 178 -2.60 18.16 -10.03
C LEU A 178 -2.13 18.62 -8.63
N ALA A 179 -3.01 19.22 -7.83
CA ALA A 179 -2.66 19.76 -6.53
C ALA A 179 -2.23 18.66 -5.54
N TYR A 180 -2.99 17.57 -5.42
CA TYR A 180 -2.67 16.49 -4.49
C TYR A 180 -1.49 15.65 -4.95
N THR A 181 -1.31 15.43 -6.26
CA THR A 181 -0.09 14.78 -6.78
C THR A 181 1.14 15.66 -6.55
N PHE A 182 1.02 16.98 -6.75
CA PHE A 182 2.07 17.92 -6.41
C PHE A 182 2.45 17.84 -4.93
N VAL A 183 1.47 17.95 -4.02
CA VAL A 183 1.73 17.90 -2.58
C VAL A 183 2.41 16.58 -2.19
N LEU A 184 1.88 15.44 -2.67
CA LEU A 184 2.46 14.12 -2.40
C LEU A 184 3.92 14.04 -2.87
N THR A 185 4.17 14.32 -4.15
CA THR A 185 5.51 14.17 -4.72
C THR A 185 6.50 15.19 -4.15
N PHE A 186 6.07 16.42 -3.89
CA PHE A 186 6.86 17.44 -3.24
C PHE A 186 7.25 17.03 -1.82
N VAL A 187 6.30 16.56 -1.02
CA VAL A 187 6.56 16.09 0.34
C VAL A 187 7.54 14.92 0.32
N VAL A 188 7.35 13.92 -0.55
CA VAL A 188 8.30 12.81 -0.71
C VAL A 188 9.71 13.32 -1.01
N LEU A 189 9.85 14.26 -1.96
CA LEU A 189 11.16 14.85 -2.27
C LEU A 189 11.77 15.55 -1.05
N CYS A 190 10.97 16.27 -0.25
CA CYS A 190 11.43 16.97 0.93
C CYS A 190 11.86 16.05 2.07
N VAL A 191 11.15 14.94 2.32
CA VAL A 191 11.36 14.12 3.53
C VAL A 191 12.07 12.80 3.30
N ALA A 192 11.91 12.18 2.13
CA ALA A 192 12.54 10.88 1.83
C ALA A 192 13.86 11.00 1.06
N THR A 193 14.11 12.14 0.38
CA THR A 193 15.29 12.26 -0.50
C THR A 193 16.36 13.25 -0.01
N THR A 194 16.06 14.04 1.03
CA THR A 194 17.01 15.00 1.63
C THR A 194 17.95 14.32 2.62
N GLN A 195 19.18 14.85 2.74
CA GLN A 195 20.16 14.34 3.72
C GLN A 195 19.85 14.85 5.14
N ALA A 196 19.37 16.08 5.25
CA ALA A 196 18.96 16.69 6.51
C ALA A 196 17.44 16.61 6.66
N ALA A 197 16.91 15.38 6.84
CA ALA A 197 15.50 15.17 7.13
C ALA A 197 15.24 15.46 8.62
N PRO A 198 14.50 16.52 8.99
CA PRO A 198 14.33 16.93 10.40
C PRO A 198 13.64 15.87 11.27
N ALA A 199 12.87 14.96 10.66
CA ALA A 199 12.13 13.90 11.32
C ALA A 199 12.13 12.62 10.46
N ALA A 200 13.32 12.06 10.19
CA ALA A 200 13.48 10.88 9.33
C ALA A 200 12.60 9.69 9.76
N GLU A 201 12.47 9.44 11.07
CA GLU A 201 11.62 8.38 11.63
C GLU A 201 10.12 8.58 11.36
N LEU A 202 9.69 9.81 11.06
CA LEU A 202 8.29 10.15 10.77
C LEU A 202 7.98 10.22 9.27
N THR A 203 8.92 9.81 8.41
CA THR A 203 8.81 9.93 6.95
C THR A 203 7.50 9.37 6.41
N GLY A 204 7.13 8.14 6.80
CA GLY A 204 5.89 7.50 6.36
C GLY A 204 4.64 8.24 6.85
N PHE A 205 4.65 8.78 8.06
CA PHE A 205 3.55 9.55 8.62
C PHE A 205 3.39 10.88 7.88
N ILE A 206 4.48 11.61 7.63
CA ILE A 206 4.46 12.89 6.91
C ILE A 206 3.95 12.70 5.48
N ILE A 207 4.41 11.65 4.79
CA ILE A 207 3.96 11.31 3.44
C ILE A 207 2.49 10.88 3.45
N GLY A 208 2.08 9.99 4.35
CA GLY A 208 0.69 9.55 4.44
C GLY A 208 -0.27 10.71 4.73
N MET A 209 0.09 11.59 5.67
CA MET A 209 -0.80 12.65 6.13
C MET A 209 -0.98 13.80 5.12
N CYS A 210 -0.12 13.95 4.13
CA CYS A 210 -0.23 15.06 3.15
C CYS A 210 -1.35 14.88 2.10
N VAL A 211 -1.97 13.69 2.06
CA VAL A 211 -3.06 13.33 1.14
C VAL A 211 -4.35 12.91 1.87
N THR A 212 -4.52 13.36 3.11
CA THR A 212 -5.67 13.04 3.98
C THR A 212 -6.74 14.13 4.02
#